data_AF-A0A3B9JCD1-F1
#
_entry.id   AF-A0A3B9JCD1-F1
#
_cell.length_a   1.000
_cell.length_b   1.000
_cell.length_c   1.000
_cell.angle_alpha   90.00
_cell.angle_beta   90.00
_cell.angle_gamma   90.00
#
_symmetry.space_group_name_H-M   'P 1'
#
loop_
_entity.id
_entity.type
_entity.pdbx_description
1 polymer ?
#
loop_
_entity_poly.entity_id
_entity_poly.type
_entity_poly.pdbx_seq_one_letter_code
_entity_poly.pdbx_strand_id
1 'polypeptide(L)'
;ERDNAIDQFLRDDVTPQEKASWAEIFIDLPRQLSHEEKRAWLDGLTGVSLGSDAFFPFSDSIHRAAASGVKYIFEPGGSTRDAEVIAAADDYGMTMAFTGVRLFHH
;
A
#
# COMPACT_ATOMS: atom_id res chain seq x y z
N GLU A 1 -19.34 -4.19 15.32
CA GLU A 1 -18.72 -3.30 16.34
C GLU A 1 -17.24 -3.62 16.55
N ARG A 2 -16.87 -4.89 16.80
CA ARG A 2 -15.46 -5.31 16.94
C ARG A 2 -14.58 -4.98 15.72
N ASP A 3 -15.03 -5.26 14.51
CA ASP A 3 -14.23 -5.02 13.29
C ASP A 3 -13.95 -3.53 13.09
N ASN A 4 -14.98 -2.69 13.24
CA ASN A 4 -14.83 -1.23 13.20
C ASN A 4 -13.83 -0.74 14.25
N ALA A 5 -13.84 -1.32 15.47
CA ALA A 5 -12.90 -0.94 16.51
C ALA A 5 -11.44 -1.31 16.15
N ILE A 6 -11.23 -2.44 15.46
CA ILE A 6 -9.89 -2.83 14.96
C ILE A 6 -9.42 -1.84 13.89
N ASP A 7 -10.28 -1.52 12.92
CA ASP A 7 -9.94 -0.58 11.85
C ASP A 7 -9.63 0.82 12.41
N GLN A 8 -10.47 1.30 13.33
CA GLN A 8 -10.23 2.56 14.03
C GLN A 8 -8.93 2.49 14.85
N PHE A 9 -8.62 1.38 15.51
CA PHE A 9 -7.41 1.26 16.33
C PHE A 9 -6.12 1.46 15.52
N LEU A 10 -6.11 1.09 14.24
CA LEU A 10 -4.96 1.22 13.35
C LEU A 10 -4.85 2.61 12.69
N ARG A 11 -5.93 3.38 12.67
CA ARG A 11 -6.00 4.72 12.08
C ARG A 11 -5.35 5.79 12.95
N ASP A 12 -4.78 6.80 12.31
CA ASP A 12 -4.17 7.95 13.00
C ASP A 12 -5.17 9.11 13.22
N ASP A 13 -6.32 9.07 12.55
CA ASP A 13 -7.30 10.16 12.45
C ASP A 13 -8.60 9.91 13.24
N VAL A 14 -8.55 9.09 14.29
CA VAL A 14 -9.73 8.72 15.10
C VAL A 14 -10.21 9.88 15.96
N THR A 15 -11.51 10.18 15.91
CA THR A 15 -12.13 11.24 16.70
C THR A 15 -12.26 10.87 18.19
N PRO A 16 -12.38 11.86 19.10
CA PRO A 16 -12.63 11.58 20.52
C PRO A 16 -13.91 10.77 20.77
N GLN A 17 -14.96 10.99 19.96
CA GLN A 17 -16.22 10.28 20.10
C GLN A 17 -16.10 8.80 19.72
N GLU A 18 -15.34 8.50 18.66
CA GLU A 18 -15.04 7.11 18.29
C GLU A 18 -14.17 6.41 19.34
N LYS A 19 -13.20 7.12 19.94
CA LYS A 19 -12.40 6.55 21.04
C LYS A 19 -13.24 6.26 22.29
N ALA A 20 -14.28 7.05 22.56
CA ALA A 20 -15.13 6.85 23.73
C ALA A 20 -15.87 5.51 23.68
N SER A 21 -16.26 5.02 22.50
CA SER A 21 -16.95 3.73 22.35
C SER A 21 -16.02 2.52 22.53
N TRP A 22 -14.69 2.70 22.50
CA TRP A 22 -13.74 1.61 22.66
C TRP A 22 -13.80 0.96 24.04
N ALA A 23 -14.12 1.74 25.08
CA ALA A 23 -14.22 1.23 26.46
C ALA A 23 -15.34 0.19 26.64
N GLU A 24 -16.34 0.18 25.75
CA GLU A 24 -17.43 -0.80 25.77
C GLU A 24 -17.10 -2.07 24.96
N ILE A 25 -16.08 -2.00 24.10
CA ILE A 25 -15.72 -3.06 23.15
C ILE A 25 -14.52 -3.87 23.66
N PHE A 26 -13.50 -3.20 24.21
CA PHE A 26 -12.28 -3.84 24.70
C PHE A 26 -12.42 -4.21 26.18
N ILE A 27 -12.19 -5.48 26.52
CA ILE A 27 -12.09 -5.93 27.93
C ILE A 27 -10.88 -5.27 28.61
N ASP A 28 -9.77 -5.16 27.87
CA ASP A 28 -8.58 -4.41 28.24
C ASP A 28 -8.12 -3.66 26.98
N LEU A 29 -7.93 -2.35 27.09
CA LEU A 29 -7.61 -1.50 25.95
C LEU A 29 -6.11 -1.66 25.62
N PRO A 30 -5.74 -2.26 24.47
CA PRO A 30 -4.35 -2.46 24.13
C PRO A 30 -3.64 -1.11 23.90
N ARG A 31 -2.34 -1.08 24.18
CA ARG A 31 -1.51 0.09 23.88
C ARG A 31 -1.50 0.34 22.37
N GLN A 32 -1.79 1.58 21.97
CA GLN A 32 -1.67 1.99 20.57
C GLN A 32 -0.20 1.92 20.11
N LEU A 33 0.00 1.39 18.90
CA LEU A 33 1.29 1.41 18.23
C LEU A 33 1.67 2.85 17.90
N SER A 34 2.91 3.22 18.21
CA SER A 34 3.50 4.47 17.72
C SER A 34 3.66 4.43 16.20
N HIS A 35 3.83 5.61 15.59
CA HIS A 35 4.09 5.71 14.16
C HIS A 35 5.35 4.93 13.75
N GLU A 36 6.40 4.95 14.58
CA GLU A 36 7.64 4.19 14.34
C GLU A 36 7.41 2.68 14.37
N GLU A 37 6.63 2.18 15.33
CA GLU A 37 6.28 0.76 15.41
C GLU A 37 5.42 0.31 14.21
N LYS A 38 4.47 1.14 13.79
CA LYS A 38 3.69 0.88 12.57
C LYS A 38 4.60 0.83 11.35
N ARG A 39 5.55 1.77 11.22
CA ARG A 39 6.49 1.80 10.11
C ARG A 39 7.41 0.58 10.11
N ALA A 40 7.99 0.23 11.26
CA ALA A 40 8.86 -0.93 11.41
C ALA A 40 8.14 -2.24 11.06
N TRP A 41 6.85 -2.35 11.42
CA TRP A 41 6.02 -3.48 11.00
C TRP A 41 5.82 -3.52 9.47
N LEU A 42 5.47 -2.38 8.86
CA LEU A 42 5.28 -2.27 7.41
C LEU A 42 6.57 -2.51 6.61
N ASP A 43 7.73 -2.13 7.14
CA ASP A 43 9.04 -2.38 6.53
C ASP A 43 9.36 -3.88 6.41
N GLY A 44 8.73 -4.72 7.23
CA GLY A 44 8.86 -6.18 7.15
C GLY A 44 8.02 -6.84 6.05
N LEU A 45 7.09 -6.11 5.43
CA LEU A 45 6.22 -6.66 4.37
C LEU A 45 7.03 -6.84 3.08
N THR A 46 7.02 -8.03 2.51
CA THR A 46 7.75 -8.37 1.27
C THR A 46 6.96 -9.32 0.38
N GLY A 47 7.32 -9.37 -0.90
CA GLY A 47 6.72 -10.31 -1.86
C GLY A 47 5.34 -9.89 -2.36
N VAL A 48 5.00 -8.60 -2.26
CA VAL A 48 3.71 -8.08 -2.72
C VAL A 48 3.69 -7.98 -4.26
N SER A 49 2.55 -8.32 -4.85
CA SER A 49 2.29 -8.13 -6.28
C SER A 49 1.38 -6.93 -6.50
N LEU A 50 1.69 -6.10 -7.48
CA LEU A 50 0.92 -4.92 -7.87
C LEU A 50 0.44 -5.06 -9.32
N GLY A 51 -0.84 -4.82 -9.56
CA GLY A 51 -1.42 -4.74 -10.91
C GLY A 51 -2.02 -3.36 -11.15
N SER A 52 -1.74 -2.78 -12.31
CA SER A 52 -2.32 -1.52 -12.78
C SER A 52 -3.21 -1.76 -14.01
N ASP A 53 -4.38 -1.13 -14.04
CA ASP A 53 -5.34 -1.24 -15.14
C ASP A 53 -4.95 -0.39 -16.37
N ALA A 54 -4.14 0.64 -16.15
CA ALA A 54 -3.53 1.52 -17.13
C ALA A 54 -2.01 1.60 -16.92
N PHE A 55 -1.31 2.19 -17.88
CA PHE A 55 0.14 2.37 -17.77
C PHE A 55 0.53 3.34 -16.65
N PHE A 56 1.72 3.18 -16.07
CA PHE A 56 2.28 4.16 -15.15
C PHE A 56 2.86 5.36 -15.92
N PRO A 57 2.40 6.59 -15.66
CA PRO A 57 2.90 7.77 -16.38
C PRO A 57 4.31 8.19 -15.92
N PHE A 58 4.68 7.88 -14.67
CA PHE A 58 5.94 8.28 -14.04
C PHE A 58 6.43 7.21 -13.05
N SER A 59 7.72 7.28 -12.68
CA SER A 59 8.38 6.34 -11.75
C SER A 59 7.95 6.48 -10.29
N ASP A 60 7.28 7.57 -9.91
CA ASP A 60 6.79 7.84 -8.55
C ASP A 60 5.90 6.70 -8.02
N SER A 61 5.10 6.09 -8.91
CA SER A 61 4.27 4.94 -8.63
C SER A 61 5.10 3.72 -8.21
N ILE A 62 6.27 3.53 -8.82
CA ILE A 62 7.21 2.44 -8.50
C ILE A 62 7.90 2.71 -7.16
N HIS A 63 8.36 3.94 -6.91
CA HIS A 63 8.94 4.32 -5.62
C HIS A 63 7.94 4.11 -4.48
N ARG A 64 6.66 4.46 -4.69
CA ARG A 64 5.62 4.25 -3.67
C ARG A 64 5.33 2.77 -3.44
N ALA A 65 5.30 1.97 -4.51
CA ALA A 65 5.13 0.53 -4.46
C ALA A 65 6.26 -0.16 -3.68
N ALA A 66 7.51 0.28 -3.86
CA ALA A 66 8.67 -0.24 -3.14
C ALA A 66 8.51 -0.09 -1.62
N ALA A 67 8.01 1.06 -1.16
CA ALA A 67 7.76 1.33 0.26
C ALA A 67 6.64 0.47 0.88
N SER A 68 5.96 -0.36 0.07
CA SER A 68 4.92 -1.31 0.48
C SER A 68 5.30 -2.78 0.20
N GLY A 69 6.59 -3.07 -0.04
CA GLY A 69 7.08 -4.45 -0.16
C GLY A 69 6.84 -5.11 -1.52
N VAL A 70 6.52 -4.31 -2.55
CA VAL A 70 6.25 -4.82 -3.91
C VAL A 70 7.50 -5.44 -4.53
N LYS A 71 7.33 -6.61 -5.14
CA LYS A 71 8.37 -7.33 -5.90
C LYS A 71 7.94 -7.71 -7.31
N TYR A 72 6.65 -7.69 -7.59
CA TYR A 72 6.11 -8.07 -8.90
C TYR A 72 5.11 -7.00 -9.36
N ILE A 73 5.27 -6.52 -10.59
CA ILE A 73 4.44 -5.47 -11.17
C ILE A 73 3.89 -5.95 -12.52
N PHE A 74 2.60 -5.71 -12.74
CA PHE A 74 1.92 -5.96 -14.00
C PHE A 74 1.19 -4.69 -14.45
N GLU A 75 1.47 -4.22 -15.66
CA GLU A 75 0.79 -3.08 -16.25
C GLU A 75 0.67 -3.23 -17.77
N PRO A 76 -0.16 -2.44 -18.46
CA PRO A 76 -0.32 -2.55 -19.91
C PRO A 76 0.92 -2.10 -20.71
N GLY A 77 1.73 -1.18 -20.16
CA GLY A 77 2.75 -0.44 -20.90
C GLY A 77 2.16 0.58 -21.88
N GLY A 78 3.03 1.37 -22.52
CA GLY A 78 2.65 2.39 -23.50
C GLY A 78 2.74 3.83 -23.00
N SER A 79 3.40 4.07 -21.87
CA SER A 79 3.79 5.42 -21.47
C SER A 79 4.91 5.94 -22.38
N THR A 80 4.94 7.24 -22.66
CA THR A 80 6.12 7.86 -23.29
C THR A 80 7.37 7.80 -22.40
N ARG A 81 7.19 7.44 -21.11
CA ARG A 81 8.23 7.34 -20.09
C ARG A 81 8.44 5.92 -19.56
N ASP A 82 8.04 4.89 -20.30
CA ASP A 82 8.22 3.50 -19.88
C ASP A 82 9.68 3.19 -19.48
N ALA A 83 10.66 3.79 -20.15
CA ALA A 83 12.08 3.63 -19.81
C ALA A 83 12.43 4.11 -18.38
N GLU A 84 11.84 5.21 -17.92
CA GLU A 84 12.05 5.73 -16.55
C GLU A 84 11.37 4.82 -15.52
N VAL A 85 10.21 4.27 -15.86
CA VAL A 85 9.43 3.36 -15.01
C VAL A 85 10.14 2.00 -14.86
N ILE A 86 10.64 1.44 -15.96
CA ILE A 86 11.41 0.19 -15.98
C ILE A 86 12.70 0.36 -15.17
N ALA A 87 13.45 1.45 -15.39
CA ALA A 87 14.68 1.70 -14.63
C ALA A 87 14.42 1.77 -13.12
N ALA A 88 13.33 2.43 -12.69
CA ALA A 88 12.96 2.46 -11.28
C ALA A 88 12.60 1.07 -10.73
N ALA A 89 11.96 0.21 -11.52
CA ALA A 89 11.65 -1.17 -11.10
C ALA A 89 12.94 -2.00 -10.95
N ASP A 90 13.87 -1.87 -11.90
CA ASP A 90 15.18 -2.52 -11.87
C ASP A 90 16.01 -2.08 -10.64
N ASP A 91 16.00 -0.78 -10.31
CA ASP A 91 16.71 -0.23 -9.14
C ASP A 91 16.26 -0.86 -7.82
N TYR A 92 14.98 -1.27 -7.71
CA TYR A 92 14.45 -1.99 -6.54
C TYR A 92 14.49 -3.52 -6.66
N GLY A 93 15.02 -4.03 -7.77
CA GLY A 93 15.04 -5.46 -8.10
C GLY A 93 13.63 -6.06 -8.17
N MET A 94 12.69 -5.33 -8.76
CA MET A 94 11.33 -5.80 -9.00
C MET A 94 11.24 -6.47 -10.38
N THR A 95 10.38 -7.48 -10.51
CA THR A 95 9.99 -8.01 -11.81
C THR A 95 8.80 -7.22 -12.34
N MET A 96 8.94 -6.64 -13.53
CA MET A 96 7.87 -5.92 -14.22
C MET A 96 7.47 -6.66 -15.50
N ALA A 97 6.16 -6.78 -15.73
CA ALA A 97 5.60 -7.42 -16.91
C ALA A 97 4.59 -6.50 -17.61
N PHE A 98 4.83 -6.25 -18.90
CA PHE A 98 3.92 -5.50 -19.76
C PHE A 98 2.90 -6.45 -20.40
N THR A 99 1.61 -6.20 -20.17
CA THR A 99 0.52 -7.06 -20.62
C THR A 99 -0.02 -6.70 -22.00
N GLY A 100 0.13 -5.43 -22.43
CA GLY A 100 -0.51 -4.90 -23.63
C GLY A 100 -2.04 -4.81 -23.54
N VAL A 101 -2.64 -5.03 -22.37
CA VAL A 101 -4.11 -5.04 -22.17
C VAL A 101 -4.48 -4.05 -21.08
N ARG A 102 -5.29 -3.05 -21.43
CA ARG A 102 -5.90 -2.10 -20.47
C ARG A 102 -7.20 -2.64 -19.90
N LEU A 103 -7.46 -2.43 -18.61
CA LEU A 103 -8.59 -2.99 -17.87
C LEU A 103 -9.56 -1.91 -17.36
N PHE A 104 -9.88 -0.93 -18.20
CA PHE A 104 -10.85 0.10 -17.83
C PHE A 104 -12.25 -0.45 -17.59
N HIS A 105 -12.83 -0.04 -16.46
CA HIS A 105 -14.21 -0.28 -16.09
C HIS A 105 -14.81 1.05 -15.60
N HIS A 106 -15.97 1.42 -16.17
CA HIS A 106 -16.66 2.69 -15.87
C HIS A 106 -17.79 2.47 -14.87
#